data_AF-A0AA38IKM1-F1
#
_entry.id   AF-A0AA38IKM1-F1
#
_cell.length_a   1.000
_cell.length_b   1.000
_cell.length_c   1.000
_cell.angle_alpha   90.00
_cell.angle_beta   90.00
_cell.angle_gamma   90.00
#
_symmetry.space_group_name_H-M   'P 1'
#
loop_
_entity.id
_entity.type
_entity.pdbx_description
1 polymer ?
#
loop_
_entity_poly.entity_id
_entity_poly.type
_entity_poly.pdbx_seq_one_letter_code
_entity_poly.pdbx_strand_id
1 'polypeptide(L)'
;MGKDSYEGKISLDQKEILITFMEEHSEFAKGKFIGAEGRKTRNGMWEQLTGTLNSVKGPRKTSIKWQRVWIDLKNKKRKPAQSKDIMERLAEDQQQILS
;
A
#
# COMPACT_ATOMS: atom_id res chain seq x y z
N MET A 1 -21.85 7.71 -18.56
CA MET A 1 -21.21 7.04 -17.42
C MET A 1 -19.82 7.67 -17.25
N GLY A 2 -19.58 8.36 -16.14
CA GLY A 2 -18.48 9.31 -15.97
C GLY A 2 -17.09 8.69 -16.05
N LYS A 3 -16.19 9.39 -16.75
CA LYS A 3 -14.81 9.00 -17.03
C LYS A 3 -14.02 8.79 -15.73
N ASP A 4 -13.57 7.55 -15.49
CA ASP A 4 -12.51 7.21 -14.53
C ASP A 4 -11.21 7.93 -14.89
N SER A 5 -11.15 9.21 -14.57
CA SER A 5 -10.01 10.08 -14.86
C SER A 5 -8.86 9.64 -13.97
N TYR A 6 -7.73 9.27 -14.58
CA TYR A 6 -6.50 8.79 -13.93
C TYR A 6 -6.14 9.64 -12.72
N GLU A 7 -6.41 9.08 -11.55
CA GLU A 7 -6.44 9.78 -10.28
C GLU A 7 -5.02 10.17 -9.84
N GLY A 8 -4.83 11.45 -9.48
CA GLY A 8 -3.55 11.98 -9.01
C GLY A 8 -2.93 11.21 -7.84
N LYS A 9 -1.66 11.55 -7.54
CA LYS A 9 -0.94 10.98 -6.39
C LYS A 9 -1.74 11.21 -5.11
N ILE A 10 -1.80 10.19 -4.26
CA ILE A 10 -2.38 10.29 -2.91
C ILE A 10 -1.79 11.51 -2.18
N SER A 11 -2.63 12.31 -1.52
CA SER A 11 -2.16 13.43 -0.70
C SER A 11 -1.50 12.92 0.60
N LEU A 12 -0.81 13.82 1.32
CA LEU A 12 -0.21 13.46 2.61
C LEU A 12 -1.28 13.06 3.63
N ASP A 13 -2.34 13.87 3.79
CA ASP A 13 -3.43 13.61 4.71
C ASP A 13 -4.12 12.27 4.42
N GLN A 14 -4.42 11.98 3.15
CA GLN A 14 -4.99 10.68 2.74
C GLN A 14 -4.04 9.52 3.04
N LYS A 15 -2.74 9.72 2.87
CA LYS A 15 -1.74 8.69 3.14
C LYS A 15 -1.64 8.42 4.64
N GLU A 16 -1.67 9.45 5.47
CA GLU A 16 -1.67 9.31 6.93
C GLU A 16 -2.92 8.57 7.41
N ILE A 17 -4.11 9.00 7.00
CA ILE A 17 -5.38 8.31 7.32
C ILE A 17 -5.33 6.84 6.92
N LEU A 18 -4.84 6.54 5.69
CA LEU A 18 -4.71 5.17 5.21
C LEU A 18 -3.76 4.34 6.06
N ILE A 19 -2.63 4.90 6.49
CA ILE A 19 -1.64 4.18 7.32
C ILE A 19 -2.20 3.97 8.72
N THR A 20 -2.68 5.02 9.38
CA THR A 20 -3.24 4.96 10.74
C THR A 20 -4.36 3.94 10.83
N PHE A 21 -5.31 3.96 9.90
CA PHE A 21 -6.41 3.00 9.89
C PHE A 21 -5.93 1.55 9.76
N MET A 22 -4.88 1.31 8.96
CA MET A 22 -4.28 -0.02 8.78
C MET A 22 -3.51 -0.49 10.02
N GLU A 23 -2.89 0.43 10.75
CA GLU A 23 -2.18 0.15 11.99
C GLU A 23 -3.15 -0.20 13.12
N GLU A 24 -4.23 0.56 13.27
CA GLU A 24 -5.31 0.31 14.22
C GLU A 24 -6.03 -1.02 13.94
N HIS A 25 -6.17 -1.41 12.67
CA HIS A 25 -6.86 -2.62 12.25
C HIS A 25 -5.88 -3.64 11.64
N SER A 26 -4.92 -4.12 12.44
CA SER A 26 -3.83 -4.97 11.92
C SER A 26 -4.29 -6.29 11.25
N GLU A 27 -5.43 -6.86 11.66
CA GLU A 27 -6.01 -8.06 11.03
C GLU A 27 -6.58 -7.78 9.64
N PHE A 28 -7.20 -6.61 9.48
CA PHE A 28 -7.67 -6.07 8.20
C PHE A 28 -6.49 -5.80 7.27
N ALA A 29 -5.45 -5.12 7.76
CA ALA A 29 -4.24 -4.81 6.99
C ALA A 29 -3.48 -6.06 6.50
N LYS A 30 -3.53 -7.14 7.29
CA LYS A 30 -2.92 -8.45 6.96
C LYS A 30 -3.80 -9.31 6.05
N GLY A 31 -5.06 -8.93 5.81
CA GLY A 31 -5.98 -9.69 4.97
C GLY A 31 -6.44 -11.01 5.59
N LYS A 32 -6.49 -11.09 6.93
CA LYS A 32 -6.81 -12.33 7.67
C LYS A 32 -8.29 -12.72 7.66
N PHE A 33 -9.14 -11.97 6.97
CA PHE A 33 -10.56 -12.26 6.88
C PHE A 33 -10.86 -13.41 5.90
N ILE A 34 -11.20 -14.58 6.44
CA ILE A 34 -11.51 -15.81 5.69
C ILE A 34 -13.03 -16.06 5.71
N GLY A 35 -13.55 -16.77 4.70
CA GLY A 35 -14.96 -17.15 4.62
C GLY A 35 -15.88 -16.05 4.08
N ALA A 36 -17.19 -16.34 4.02
CA ALA A 36 -18.19 -15.39 3.52
C ALA A 36 -18.32 -14.16 4.42
N GLU A 37 -18.45 -14.36 5.73
CA GLU A 37 -18.55 -13.28 6.71
C GLU A 37 -17.27 -12.45 6.77
N GLY A 38 -16.09 -13.08 6.73
CA GLY A 38 -14.82 -12.35 6.65
C GLY A 38 -14.75 -11.45 5.41
N ARG A 39 -15.14 -11.95 4.23
CA ARG A 39 -15.18 -11.13 3.01
C ARG A 39 -16.13 -9.94 3.15
N LYS A 40 -17.31 -10.14 3.76
CA LYS A 40 -18.28 -9.07 4.00
C LYS A 40 -17.73 -8.00 4.92
N THR A 41 -17.15 -8.40 6.07
CA THR A 41 -16.50 -7.48 7.01
C THR A 41 -15.37 -6.70 6.33
N ARG A 42 -14.48 -7.39 5.62
CA ARG A 42 -13.38 -6.77 4.88
C ARG A 42 -13.87 -5.73 3.88
N ASN A 43 -14.91 -6.05 3.11
CA ASN A 43 -15.46 -5.12 2.14
C ASN A 43 -16.08 -3.90 2.85
N GLY A 44 -16.83 -4.09 3.94
CA GLY A 44 -17.38 -3.00 4.74
C GLY A 44 -16.32 -2.04 5.28
N MET A 45 -15.20 -2.58 5.80
CA MET A 45 -14.08 -1.75 6.26
C MET A 45 -13.44 -0.92 5.13
N TRP A 46 -13.32 -1.49 3.93
CA TRP A 46 -12.83 -0.75 2.77
C TRP A 46 -13.78 0.34 2.31
N GLU A 47 -15.10 0.11 2.35
CA GLU A 47 -16.09 1.15 2.03
C GLU A 47 -16.06 2.29 3.04
N GLN A 48 -15.99 1.97 4.34
CA GLN A 48 -15.84 2.98 5.41
C GLN A 48 -14.58 3.83 5.18
N LEU A 49 -13.43 3.18 4.99
CA LEU A 49 -12.15 3.86 4.76
C LEU A 49 -12.19 4.71 3.48
N THR A 50 -12.85 4.23 2.42
CA THR A 50 -13.03 4.97 1.18
C THR A 50 -13.81 6.26 1.39
N GLY A 51 -14.87 6.21 2.21
CA GLY A 51 -15.63 7.39 2.61
C GLY A 51 -14.74 8.45 3.28
N THR A 52 -13.93 8.02 4.25
CA THR A 52 -12.99 8.92 4.96
C THR A 52 -11.90 9.49 4.04
N LEU A 53 -11.32 8.67 3.16
CA LEU A 53 -10.27 9.14 2.24
C LEU A 53 -10.80 10.10 1.19
N ASN A 54 -12.03 9.90 0.72
CA ASN A 54 -12.65 10.75 -0.30
C ASN A 54 -13.25 12.04 0.28
N SER A 55 -13.40 12.14 1.61
CA SER A 55 -13.90 13.36 2.28
C SER A 55 -12.83 14.43 2.48
N VAL A 56 -11.55 14.05 2.53
CA VAL A 56 -10.42 14.97 2.64
C VAL A 56 -9.92 15.44 1.27
N LYS A 57 -9.08 16.50 1.25
CA LYS A 57 -8.51 17.06 0.01
C LYS A 57 -7.55 16.06 -0.65
N GLY A 58 -7.83 15.71 -1.90
CA GLY A 58 -6.99 14.80 -2.69
C GLY A 58 -7.76 14.05 -3.78
N PRO A 59 -7.13 13.06 -4.44
CA PRO A 59 -7.80 12.17 -5.37
C PRO A 59 -8.94 11.41 -4.69
N ARG A 60 -10.09 11.34 -5.36
CA ARG A 60 -11.20 10.47 -4.97
C ARG A 60 -11.12 9.17 -5.73
N LYS A 61 -11.20 8.04 -5.03
CA LYS A 61 -11.05 6.71 -5.61
C LYS A 61 -12.12 5.76 -5.10
N THR A 62 -12.43 4.74 -5.90
CA THR A 62 -13.23 3.60 -5.44
C THR A 62 -12.46 2.76 -4.42
N SER A 63 -13.16 2.00 -3.58
CA SER A 63 -12.61 1.01 -2.64
C SER A 63 -11.57 0.08 -3.26
N ILE A 64 -11.83 -0.44 -4.46
CA ILE A 64 -10.89 -1.31 -5.20
C ILE A 64 -9.59 -0.57 -5.57
N LYS A 65 -9.67 0.71 -5.91
CA LYS A 65 -8.49 1.51 -6.25
C LYS A 65 -7.70 1.87 -4.99
N TRP A 66 -8.36 2.16 -3.86
CA TRP A 66 -7.67 2.35 -2.57
C TRP A 66 -6.96 1.08 -2.10
N GLN A 67 -7.55 -0.09 -2.32
CA GLN A 67 -6.88 -1.38 -2.09
C GLN A 67 -5.56 -1.50 -2.87
N ARG A 68 -5.54 -1.11 -4.14
CA ARG A 68 -4.31 -1.10 -4.96
C ARG A 68 -3.27 -0.14 -4.40
N VAL A 69 -3.67 1.08 -4.03
CA VAL A 69 -2.77 2.05 -3.40
C VAL A 69 -2.13 1.49 -2.13
N TRP A 70 -2.89 0.80 -1.30
CA TRP A 70 -2.34 0.13 -0.10
C TRP A 70 -1.32 -0.95 -0.43
N ILE A 71 -1.61 -1.81 -1.42
CA ILE A 71 -0.68 -2.83 -1.89
C ILE A 71 0.62 -2.18 -2.39
N ASP A 72 0.52 -1.11 -3.17
CA ASP A 72 1.67 -0.37 -3.68
C ASP A 72 2.49 0.27 -2.55
N LEU A 73 1.84 0.83 -1.53
CA LEU A 73 2.51 1.38 -0.35
C LEU A 73 3.27 0.30 0.43
N LYS A 74 2.67 -0.89 0.60
CA LYS A 74 3.34 -2.05 1.21
C LYS A 74 4.54 -2.52 0.39
N ASN A 75 4.41 -2.53 -0.93
CA ASN A 75 5.45 -3.01 -1.84
C ASN A 75 6.57 -1.99 -2.05
N LYS A 76 6.32 -0.68 -1.90
CA LYS A 76 7.37 0.35 -1.90
C LYS A 76 8.38 0.20 -0.76
N LYS A 77 7.98 -0.40 0.37
CA LYS A 77 8.90 -0.79 1.45
C LYS A 77 9.70 -2.07 1.13
N ARG A 78 9.36 -2.77 0.04
CA ARG A 78 9.98 -4.02 -0.42
C ARG A 78 10.59 -3.84 -1.81
N LYS A 79 11.60 -2.97 -1.95
CA LYS A 79 12.61 -3.12 -3.01
C LYS A 79 13.87 -3.82 -2.45
N PRO A 80 13.89 -5.16 -2.32
CA PRO A 80 15.12 -5.90 -2.01
C PRO A 80 15.91 -6.31 -3.25
N ALA A 81 15.36 -6.18 -4.47
CA ALA A 81 15.98 -6.77 -5.67
C ALA A 81 17.23 -6.03 -6.15
N GLN A 82 17.25 -4.69 -6.05
CA GLN A 82 18.40 -3.90 -6.51
C GLN A 82 19.50 -3.78 -5.45
N SER A 83 19.14 -3.91 -4.16
CA SER A 83 20.09 -3.76 -3.06
C SER A 83 20.92 -5.01 -2.79
N LYS A 84 20.41 -6.22 -3.07
CA LYS A 84 21.21 -7.45 -2.89
C LYS A 84 22.31 -7.57 -3.95
N ASP A 85 21.97 -7.34 -5.21
CA ASP A 85 22.88 -7.43 -6.36
C ASP A 85 24.02 -6.39 -6.27
N ILE A 86 23.70 -5.17 -5.81
CA ILE A 86 24.69 -4.11 -5.57
C ILE A 86 25.59 -4.46 -4.38
N MET A 87 25.07 -5.06 -3.31
CA MET A 87 25.87 -5.41 -2.13
C MET A 87 26.77 -6.63 -2.40
N GLU A 88 26.31 -7.59 -3.21
CA GLU A 88 27.10 -8.76 -3.62
C GLU A 88 28.28 -8.34 -4.50
N ARG A 89 28.04 -7.51 -5.53
CA ARG A 89 29.11 -6.95 -6.37
C ARG A 89 30.12 -6.09 -5.60
N LEU A 90 29.66 -5.28 -4.65
CA LEU A 90 30.56 -4.48 -3.80
C LEU A 90 31.38 -5.34 -2.83
N ALA A 91 30.85 -6.49 -2.40
CA ALA A 91 31.57 -7.44 -1.55
C ALA A 91 32.63 -8.23 -2.35
N GLU A 92 32.34 -8.55 -3.61
CA GLU A 92 33.30 -9.20 -4.53
C GLU A 92 34.45 -8.25 -4.91
N ASP A 93 34.16 -6.98 -5.21
CA ASP A 93 35.19 -5.97 -5.53
C ASP A 93 36.16 -5.73 -4.35
N GLN A 94 35.70 -5.84 -3.10
CA GLN A 94 36.59 -5.70 -1.93
C GLN A 94 37.58 -6.86 -1.76
N GLN A 95 37.25 -8.06 -2.25
CA GLN A 95 38.17 -9.20 -2.18
C GLN A 95 39.29 -9.11 -3.22
N GLN A 96 39.11 -8.34 -4.30
CA GLN A 96 40.09 -8.22 -5.37
C GLN A 96 41.13 -7.10 -5.14
N ILE A 97 40.90 -6.20 -4.17
CA ILE A 97 41.81 -5.06 -3.87
C ILE A 97 42.86 -5.45 -2.81
N LEU A 98 42.72 -6.60 -2.16
CA LEU A 98 43.63 -7.11 -1.12
C LEU A 98 44.48 -8.33 -1.56
N SER A 99 44.45 -8.69 -2.86
CA SER A 99 45.36 -9.68 -3.48
C SER A 99 46.45 -9.00 -4.28
#